data_AF-A0A914N708-F1
#
_entry.id   AF-A0A914N708-F1
#
_cell.length_a   1.000
_cell.length_b   1.000
_cell.length_c   1.000
_cell.angle_alpha   90.00
_cell.angle_beta   90.00
_cell.angle_gamma   90.00
#
_symmetry.space_group_name_H-M   'P 1'
#
loop_
_entity.id
_entity.type
_entity.pdbx_description
1 polymer ?
#
loop_
_entity_poly.entity_id
_entity_poly.type
_entity_poly.pdbx_seq_one_letter_code
_entity_poly.pdbx_strand_id
1 'polypeptide(L)'
;MKINVRNPFNTFLEQQLFNLNFERRKERWRINKLILLKFLTKLKIYLFIFIILICKITKNEALQRVSEYQRFDGWFNNLANPQWGSVGSRLHRDAPSSYQDGVYRLDSSLPSARVISELMFKGEPGIPSRRNLTTMFAFFSQVIAYEIMQSTQNSCPLEMHKIPVERCDPIFDKDCEGKTDIPFTRAKYDKGTGHGLNSPREQINERTSWIDASFLYSTQEPWVAALRSFENGTLLEGPMPGYPPFNDPHIPLINPPPPQIHRLMNPERLFILGDPRINENPGLLSFGLILFRWHNIQALRLQQEFPEWTDEELFQGARRLVIATLQSIVLYEFLPVLLSISKEEIPEYQGYNPHVPPGISHSFATTAFRFPHTLVPPALLLRKRNGNCEFRKEVGGFPALRLCQNWWNAQDIVREYSVDEIGYDTSARWKA
;
A
#
# COMPACT_ATOMS: atom_id res chain seq x y z
N MET A 1 30.36 16.43 112.29
CA MET A 1 29.50 16.23 111.11
C MET A 1 29.77 17.39 110.13
N LYS A 2 30.58 17.19 109.08
CA LYS A 2 30.87 18.22 108.07
C LYS A 2 29.99 17.97 106.85
N ILE A 3 29.05 18.86 106.59
CA ILE A 3 28.17 18.84 105.42
C ILE A 3 28.89 19.56 104.28
N ASN A 4 28.95 18.88 103.13
CA ASN A 4 29.61 19.29 101.90
C ASN A 4 28.62 20.14 101.08
N VAL A 5 28.93 21.42 100.87
CA VAL A 5 28.10 22.34 100.07
C VAL A 5 28.64 22.34 98.64
N ARG A 6 27.88 21.78 97.69
CA ARG A 6 28.18 21.90 96.25
C ARG A 6 27.91 23.33 95.78
N ASN A 7 28.93 23.93 95.16
CA ASN A 7 28.92 25.32 94.68
C ASN A 7 28.15 25.44 93.34
N PRO A 8 27.04 26.20 93.27
CA PRO A 8 26.15 26.29 92.10
C PRO A 8 26.75 26.99 90.86
N PHE A 9 27.96 27.57 90.96
CA PHE A 9 28.62 28.27 89.85
C PHE A 9 29.23 27.33 88.77
N ASN A 10 29.66 26.10 89.12
CA ASN A 10 30.27 25.20 88.13
C ASN A 10 29.24 24.56 87.17
N THR A 11 28.00 24.35 87.63
CA THR A 11 26.91 23.83 86.80
C THR A 11 26.44 24.80 85.73
N PHE A 12 26.57 26.11 85.94
CA PHE A 12 26.12 27.13 84.98
C PHE A 12 27.07 27.26 83.78
N LEU A 13 28.38 27.20 84.01
CA LEU A 13 29.41 27.29 82.97
C LEU A 13 29.45 26.05 82.06
N GLU A 14 29.29 24.85 82.62
CA GLU A 14 29.20 23.61 81.82
C GLU A 14 27.96 23.60 80.92
N GLN A 15 26.82 24.12 81.40
CA GLN A 15 25.58 24.17 80.65
C GLN A 15 25.62 25.23 79.53
N GLN A 16 26.31 26.36 79.74
CA GLN A 16 26.58 27.34 78.68
C GLN A 16 27.52 26.80 77.60
N LEU A 17 28.58 26.08 77.97
CA LEU A 17 29.51 25.46 77.00
C LEU A 17 28.84 24.34 76.20
N PHE A 18 27.96 23.55 76.82
CA PHE A 18 27.16 22.55 76.13
C PHE A 18 26.19 23.18 75.11
N ASN A 19 25.48 24.24 75.50
CA ASN A 19 24.57 24.97 74.62
C ASN A 19 25.31 25.64 73.44
N LEU A 20 26.49 26.23 73.68
CA LEU A 20 27.33 26.81 72.62
C LEU A 20 27.84 25.75 71.62
N ASN A 21 28.25 24.57 72.11
CA ASN A 21 28.66 23.47 71.25
C ASN A 21 27.49 22.83 70.50
N PHE A 22 26.30 22.78 71.13
CA PHE A 22 25.08 22.29 70.50
C PHE A 22 24.62 23.23 69.37
N GLU A 23 24.59 24.53 69.60
CA GLU A 23 24.26 25.52 68.56
C GLU A 23 25.31 25.54 67.43
N ARG A 24 26.61 25.41 67.73
CA ARG A 24 27.64 25.24 66.68
C ARG A 24 27.44 23.98 65.84
N ARG A 25 27.05 22.86 66.44
CA ARG A 25 26.75 21.61 65.72
C ARG A 25 25.50 21.77 64.85
N LYS A 26 24.47 22.47 65.34
CA LYS A 26 23.23 22.77 64.62
C LYS A 26 23.47 23.70 63.43
N GLU A 27 24.32 24.72 63.59
CA GLU A 27 24.78 25.62 62.52
C GLU A 27 25.53 24.82 61.44
N ARG A 28 26.48 23.98 61.85
CA ARG A 28 27.26 23.12 60.94
C ARG A 28 26.36 22.11 60.20
N TRP A 29 25.34 21.58 60.86
CA TRP A 29 24.35 20.69 60.25
C TRP A 29 23.44 21.43 59.25
N ARG A 30 23.03 22.67 59.57
CA ARG A 30 22.27 23.54 58.64
C ARG A 30 23.09 23.87 57.39
N ILE A 31 24.38 24.21 57.55
CA ILE A 31 25.28 24.49 56.43
C ILE A 31 25.47 23.25 55.57
N ASN A 32 25.75 22.08 56.15
CA ASN A 32 25.91 20.83 55.40
C ASN A 32 24.61 20.43 54.69
N LYS A 33 23.45 20.63 55.32
CA LYS A 33 22.14 20.41 54.70
C LYS A 33 21.92 21.36 53.50
N LEU A 34 22.30 22.63 53.62
CA LEU A 34 22.23 23.60 52.53
C LEU A 34 23.17 23.26 51.37
N ILE A 35 24.38 22.79 51.67
CA ILE A 35 25.35 22.34 50.65
C ILE A 35 24.81 21.09 49.94
N LEU A 36 24.27 20.12 50.68
CA LEU A 36 23.68 18.91 50.12
C LEU A 36 22.45 19.23 49.26
N LEU A 37 21.58 20.14 49.70
CA LEU A 37 20.44 20.62 48.91
C LEU A 37 20.88 21.33 47.63
N LYS A 38 21.91 22.20 47.68
CA LYS A 38 22.48 22.85 46.50
C LYS A 38 23.16 21.85 45.54
N PHE A 39 23.77 20.80 46.08
CA PHE A 39 24.37 19.73 45.27
C PHE A 39 23.30 18.87 44.60
N LEU A 40 22.24 18.50 45.32
CA LEU A 40 21.11 17.73 44.79
C LEU A 40 20.30 18.53 43.76
N THR A 41 20.12 19.84 43.93
CA THR A 41 19.46 20.68 42.92
C THR A 41 20.31 20.82 41.68
N LYS A 42 21.63 21.04 41.80
CA LYS A 42 22.54 21.01 40.64
C LYS A 42 22.51 19.65 39.94
N LEU A 43 22.57 18.53 40.68
CA LEU A 43 22.54 17.19 40.12
C LEU A 43 21.23 16.93 39.36
N LYS A 44 20.07 17.36 39.90
CA LYS A 44 18.78 17.29 39.19
C LYS A 44 18.76 18.12 37.91
N ILE A 45 19.37 19.31 37.91
CA ILE A 45 19.49 20.16 36.73
C ILE A 45 20.38 19.48 35.68
N TYR A 46 21.53 18.93 36.06
CA TYR A 46 22.40 18.19 35.15
C TYR A 46 21.72 16.94 34.59
N LEU A 47 20.99 16.19 35.43
CA LEU A 47 20.23 15.01 34.98
C LEU A 47 19.12 15.40 34.00
N PHE A 48 18.41 16.51 34.26
CA PHE A 48 17.36 17.02 33.37
C PHE A 48 17.93 17.53 32.04
N ILE A 49 19.06 18.23 32.07
CA ILE A 49 19.79 18.65 30.85
C ILE A 49 20.28 17.41 30.08
N PHE A 50 20.80 16.40 30.76
CA PHE A 50 21.25 15.14 30.16
C PHE A 50 20.09 14.35 29.53
N ILE A 51 18.93 14.30 30.20
CA ILE A 51 17.70 13.70 29.64
C ILE A 51 17.21 14.50 28.43
N ILE A 52 17.24 15.83 28.46
CA ILE A 52 16.90 16.66 27.28
C ILE A 52 17.91 16.43 26.15
N LEU A 53 19.20 16.26 26.46
CA LEU A 53 20.23 15.99 25.47
C LEU A 53 20.02 14.61 24.84
N ILE A 54 19.73 13.58 25.65
CA ILE A 54 19.37 12.24 25.17
C ILE A 54 18.09 12.30 24.33
N CYS A 55 17.03 12.98 24.79
CA CYS A 55 15.80 13.15 24.02
C CYS A 55 15.99 13.93 22.72
N LYS A 56 16.99 14.83 22.64
CA LYS A 56 17.38 15.50 21.39
C LYS A 56 18.19 14.59 20.47
N ILE A 57 19.04 13.72 21.03
CA ILE A 57 19.83 12.73 20.28
C ILE A 57 18.92 11.62 19.74
N THR A 58 17.82 11.28 20.43
CA THR A 58 16.84 10.29 19.97
C THR A 58 15.79 10.84 18.99
N LYS A 59 15.99 12.03 18.40
CA LYS A 59 15.15 12.47 17.28
C LYS A 59 15.51 11.66 16.02
N ASN A 60 14.62 10.73 15.67
CA ASN A 60 14.48 10.07 14.37
C ASN A 60 15.72 9.36 13.79
N GLU A 61 16.17 8.27 14.40
CA GLU A 61 17.03 7.28 13.70
C GLU A 61 16.31 6.61 12.51
N ALA A 62 14.99 6.68 12.43
CA ALA A 62 14.19 6.03 11.38
C ALA A 62 14.40 6.62 9.97
N LEU A 63 14.87 7.87 9.86
CA LEU A 63 15.04 8.56 8.58
C LEU A 63 16.47 9.05 8.36
N GLN A 64 17.48 8.24 8.73
CA GLN A 64 18.86 8.51 8.34
C GLN A 64 19.00 8.56 6.81
N ARG A 65 19.96 9.38 6.35
CA ARG A 65 20.43 9.46 4.97
C ARG A 65 20.97 8.08 4.57
N VAL A 66 20.25 7.37 3.73
CA VAL A 66 20.60 5.99 3.34
C VAL A 66 21.56 6.04 2.16
N SER A 67 22.56 5.16 2.15
CA SER A 67 23.47 5.00 1.02
C SER A 67 22.87 4.21 -0.15
N GLU A 68 21.84 3.40 0.11
CA GLU A 68 21.20 2.53 -0.88
C GLU A 68 19.69 2.78 -0.93
N TYR A 69 19.20 3.11 -2.12
CA TYR A 69 17.77 3.26 -2.40
C TYR A 69 17.23 2.00 -3.05
N GLN A 70 16.01 1.61 -2.67
CA GLN A 70 15.31 0.49 -3.29
C GLN A 70 15.12 0.76 -4.79
N ARG A 71 15.51 -0.17 -5.65
CA ARG A 71 15.29 -0.07 -7.09
C ARG A 71 13.81 -0.15 -7.46
N PHE A 72 13.44 0.36 -8.63
CA PHE A 72 12.05 0.32 -9.12
C PHE A 72 11.70 -1.01 -9.81
N ASP A 73 12.70 -1.70 -10.34
CA ASP A 73 12.54 -2.94 -11.12
C ASP A 73 12.54 -4.21 -10.26
N GLY A 74 12.70 -4.06 -8.94
CA GLY A 74 12.74 -5.15 -7.97
C GLY A 74 14.00 -6.02 -8.00
N TRP A 75 15.00 -5.67 -8.82
CA TRP A 75 16.28 -6.36 -8.87
C TRP A 75 17.14 -6.06 -7.63
N PHE A 76 18.07 -6.96 -7.33
CA PHE A 76 19.07 -6.85 -6.25
C PHE A 76 18.50 -6.76 -4.82
N ASN A 77 17.20 -6.99 -4.63
CA ASN A 77 16.61 -7.04 -3.28
C ASN A 77 17.16 -8.22 -2.46
N ASN A 78 17.33 -9.39 -3.09
CA ASN A 78 17.97 -10.54 -2.46
C ASN A 78 19.44 -10.65 -2.90
N LEU A 79 20.35 -10.77 -1.93
CA LEU A 79 21.79 -10.81 -2.16
C LEU A 79 22.25 -12.04 -2.96
N ALA A 80 21.67 -13.21 -2.68
CA ALA A 80 22.06 -14.47 -3.31
C ALA A 80 21.33 -14.72 -4.64
N ASN A 81 20.12 -14.18 -4.79
CA ASN A 81 19.28 -14.33 -5.97
C ASN A 81 18.76 -12.95 -6.44
N PRO A 82 19.60 -12.13 -7.10
CA PRO A 82 19.26 -10.77 -7.48
C PRO A 82 17.99 -10.61 -8.33
N GLN A 83 17.59 -11.65 -9.05
CA GLN A 83 16.41 -11.70 -9.93
C GLN A 83 15.10 -12.06 -9.20
N TRP A 84 15.14 -12.41 -7.92
CA TRP A 84 13.94 -12.80 -7.19
C TRP A 84 12.99 -11.62 -7.00
N GLY A 85 11.73 -11.81 -7.40
CA GLY A 85 10.68 -10.81 -7.28
C GLY A 85 10.83 -9.61 -8.21
N SER A 86 11.79 -9.63 -9.14
CA SER A 86 11.97 -8.56 -10.11
C SER A 86 10.90 -8.58 -11.22
N VAL A 87 10.74 -7.46 -11.90
CA VAL A 87 9.96 -7.40 -13.15
C VAL A 87 10.51 -8.41 -14.17
N GLY A 88 9.61 -9.12 -14.84
CA GLY A 88 9.94 -10.17 -15.81
C GLY A 88 10.30 -11.52 -15.19
N SER A 89 10.36 -11.63 -13.86
CA SER A 89 10.58 -12.92 -13.20
C SER A 89 9.42 -13.89 -13.45
N ARG A 90 9.71 -15.20 -13.39
CA ARG A 90 8.70 -16.25 -13.57
C ARG A 90 7.74 -16.27 -12.38
N LEU A 91 6.48 -16.60 -12.64
CA LEU A 91 5.59 -17.04 -11.57
C LEU A 91 6.11 -18.35 -10.97
N HIS A 92 6.03 -18.48 -9.65
CA HIS A 92 6.43 -19.69 -8.95
C HIS A 92 5.39 -20.80 -9.09
N ARG A 93 5.82 -22.06 -9.07
CA ARG A 93 4.93 -23.23 -9.11
C ARG A 93 4.99 -23.99 -7.80
N ASP A 94 3.87 -24.02 -7.09
CA ASP A 94 3.68 -24.87 -5.90
C ASP A 94 3.49 -26.35 -6.30
N ALA A 95 3.10 -26.61 -7.55
CA ALA A 95 2.92 -27.94 -8.14
C ALA A 95 3.31 -27.96 -9.64
N PRO A 96 3.65 -29.12 -10.21
CA PRO A 96 3.97 -29.24 -11.64
C PRO A 96 2.85 -28.71 -12.55
N SER A 97 3.21 -28.23 -13.74
CA SER A 97 2.24 -27.73 -14.73
C SER A 97 1.37 -28.86 -15.28
N SER A 98 0.07 -28.59 -15.45
CA SER A 98 -0.89 -29.52 -16.07
C SER A 98 -1.31 -29.00 -17.46
N TYR A 99 -0.48 -29.26 -18.46
CA TYR A 99 -0.80 -29.05 -19.87
C TYR A 99 -1.17 -30.37 -20.56
N GLN A 100 -2.03 -30.33 -21.58
CA GLN A 100 -2.51 -31.52 -22.29
C GLN A 100 -1.37 -32.35 -22.90
N ASP A 101 -0.34 -31.67 -23.41
CA ASP A 101 0.88 -32.26 -23.97
C ASP A 101 2.04 -32.34 -22.95
N GLY A 102 1.79 -31.95 -21.69
CA GLY A 102 2.80 -31.83 -20.65
C GLY A 102 3.76 -30.64 -20.82
N VAL A 103 3.58 -29.77 -21.82
CA VAL A 103 4.53 -28.68 -22.11
C VAL A 103 3.86 -27.32 -22.17
N TYR A 104 2.89 -27.11 -23.06
CA TYR A 104 2.27 -25.81 -23.25
C TYR A 104 0.84 -25.84 -23.79
N ARG A 105 0.34 -26.97 -24.29
CA ARG A 105 -0.98 -27.04 -24.92
C ARG A 105 -2.08 -26.99 -23.85
N LEU A 106 -3.01 -26.04 -24.01
CA LEU A 106 -4.21 -25.98 -23.18
C LEU A 106 -5.10 -27.20 -23.42
N ASP A 107 -5.73 -27.71 -22.37
CA ASP A 107 -6.64 -28.83 -22.47
C ASP A 107 -8.02 -28.37 -22.97
N SER A 108 -8.29 -28.62 -24.25
CA SER A 108 -9.57 -28.29 -24.88
C SER A 108 -10.66 -29.35 -24.64
N SER A 109 -10.38 -30.41 -23.89
CA SER A 109 -11.38 -31.42 -23.52
C SER A 109 -12.21 -31.03 -22.28
N LEU A 110 -11.76 -30.02 -21.54
CA LEU A 110 -12.45 -29.50 -20.37
C LEU A 110 -13.70 -28.69 -20.77
N PRO A 111 -14.72 -28.58 -19.89
CA PRO A 111 -15.90 -27.75 -20.14
C PRO A 111 -15.52 -26.31 -20.46
N SER A 112 -16.31 -25.65 -21.31
CA SER A 112 -16.10 -24.24 -21.64
C SER A 112 -16.13 -23.37 -20.38
N ALA A 113 -15.20 -22.41 -20.30
CA ALA A 113 -15.17 -21.43 -19.22
C ALA A 113 -16.47 -20.62 -19.13
N ARG A 114 -17.16 -20.37 -20.25
CA ARG A 114 -18.46 -19.67 -20.26
C ARG A 114 -19.56 -20.50 -19.58
N VAL A 115 -19.58 -21.80 -19.84
CA VAL A 115 -20.54 -22.74 -19.22
C VAL A 115 -20.33 -22.80 -17.72
N ILE A 116 -19.08 -22.96 -17.27
CA ILE A 116 -18.73 -22.93 -15.85
C ILE A 116 -19.13 -21.57 -15.24
N SER A 117 -18.92 -20.46 -15.95
CA SER A 117 -19.29 -19.13 -15.47
C SER A 117 -20.78 -18.97 -15.24
N GLU A 118 -21.63 -19.45 -16.16
CA GLU A 118 -23.08 -19.40 -16.01
C GLU A 118 -23.55 -20.31 -14.87
N LEU A 119 -22.96 -21.51 -14.72
CA LEU A 119 -23.35 -22.46 -13.67
C LEU A 119 -22.94 -22.00 -12.27
N MET A 120 -21.77 -21.36 -12.14
CA MET A 120 -21.16 -21.07 -10.84
C MET A 120 -21.36 -19.63 -10.36
N PHE A 121 -21.33 -18.64 -11.27
CA PHE A 121 -21.27 -17.22 -10.89
C PHE A 121 -22.56 -16.44 -11.19
N LYS A 122 -23.53 -17.07 -11.86
CA LYS A 122 -24.85 -16.45 -12.07
C LYS A 122 -25.60 -16.36 -10.75
N GLY A 123 -26.08 -15.16 -10.43
CA GLY A 123 -26.87 -14.91 -9.24
C GLY A 123 -27.47 -13.50 -9.25
N GLU A 124 -28.35 -13.26 -8.28
CA GLU A 124 -28.90 -11.92 -8.06
C GLU A 124 -27.83 -10.99 -7.47
N PRO A 125 -27.67 -9.76 -7.99
CA PRO A 125 -26.81 -8.76 -7.37
C PRO A 125 -27.46 -8.17 -6.11
N GLY A 126 -26.68 -7.46 -5.28
CA GLY A 126 -27.16 -6.80 -4.07
C GLY A 126 -27.20 -7.69 -2.82
N ILE A 127 -26.41 -8.77 -2.80
CA ILE A 127 -26.21 -9.65 -1.66
C ILE A 127 -25.07 -9.06 -0.79
N PRO A 128 -25.35 -8.60 0.45
CA PRO A 128 -24.30 -8.08 1.32
C PRO A 128 -23.27 -9.13 1.71
N SER A 129 -22.02 -8.64 1.87
CA SER A 129 -20.97 -9.40 2.51
C SER A 129 -21.42 -9.80 3.92
N ARG A 130 -21.44 -11.11 4.21
CA ARG A 130 -21.73 -11.63 5.56
C ARG A 130 -20.73 -11.14 6.62
N ARG A 131 -19.56 -10.68 6.17
CA ARG A 131 -18.49 -10.14 7.01
C ARG A 131 -18.51 -8.61 7.09
N ASN A 132 -19.52 -7.96 6.51
CA ASN A 132 -19.64 -6.50 6.40
C ASN A 132 -18.41 -5.83 5.76
N LEU A 133 -17.77 -6.50 4.79
CA LEU A 133 -16.68 -5.91 4.02
C LEU A 133 -17.21 -4.71 3.23
N THR A 134 -16.38 -3.68 3.12
CA THR A 134 -16.73 -2.44 2.41
C THR A 134 -16.30 -2.52 0.95
N THR A 135 -16.85 -1.63 0.13
CA THR A 135 -16.41 -1.46 -1.27
C THR A 135 -14.94 -1.04 -1.35
N MET A 136 -14.43 -0.31 -0.34
CA MET A 136 -12.99 0.02 -0.22
C MET A 136 -12.15 -1.23 -0.20
N PHE A 137 -12.59 -2.26 0.52
CA PHE A 137 -11.86 -3.51 0.61
C PHE A 137 -11.74 -4.19 -0.77
N ALA A 138 -12.80 -4.17 -1.59
CA ALA A 138 -12.79 -4.76 -2.93
C ALA A 138 -11.77 -4.05 -3.86
N PHE A 139 -11.83 -2.73 -3.96
CA PHE A 139 -10.92 -1.97 -4.82
C PHE A 139 -9.50 -1.86 -4.25
N PHE A 140 -9.32 -1.85 -2.93
CA PHE A 140 -7.98 -1.92 -2.33
C PHE A 140 -7.35 -3.31 -2.54
N SER A 141 -8.16 -4.38 -2.55
CA SER A 141 -7.66 -5.70 -2.99
C SER A 141 -7.15 -5.66 -4.43
N GLN A 142 -7.81 -4.90 -5.31
CA GLN A 142 -7.35 -4.68 -6.69
C GLN A 142 -6.03 -3.90 -6.73
N VAL A 143 -5.86 -2.86 -5.88
CA VAL A 143 -4.58 -2.15 -5.72
C VAL A 143 -3.46 -3.14 -5.37
N ILE A 144 -3.67 -4.00 -4.38
CA ILE A 144 -2.67 -5.01 -3.96
C ILE A 144 -2.38 -5.99 -5.10
N ALA A 145 -3.40 -6.43 -5.83
CA ALA A 145 -3.19 -7.31 -6.98
C ALA A 145 -2.31 -6.65 -8.04
N TYR A 146 -2.49 -5.34 -8.26
CA TYR A 146 -1.75 -4.60 -9.29
C TYR A 146 -0.34 -4.22 -8.85
N GLU A 147 -0.17 -4.00 -7.55
CA GLU A 147 1.12 -3.79 -6.89
C GLU A 147 2.06 -4.98 -7.09
N ILE A 148 1.59 -6.21 -6.85
CA ILE A 148 2.48 -7.39 -6.82
C ILE A 148 2.44 -8.24 -8.10
N MET A 149 1.48 -8.02 -9.02
CA MET A 149 1.39 -8.84 -10.22
C MET A 149 0.77 -8.22 -11.48
N GLN A 150 1.32 -8.63 -12.62
CA GLN A 150 0.76 -8.46 -13.96
C GLN A 150 1.19 -9.62 -14.86
N SER A 151 0.38 -10.68 -14.90
CA SER A 151 0.67 -11.90 -15.68
C SER A 151 -0.31 -12.14 -16.83
N THR A 152 -1.06 -11.12 -17.26
CA THR A 152 -2.13 -11.24 -18.27
C THR A 152 -1.78 -10.57 -19.60
N GLN A 153 -0.54 -10.13 -19.76
CA GLN A 153 -0.10 -9.41 -20.95
C GLN A 153 0.08 -10.33 -22.14
N ASN A 154 -0.09 -9.79 -23.34
CA ASN A 154 -0.05 -10.61 -24.54
C ASN A 154 1.39 -11.02 -24.86
N SER A 155 1.57 -12.25 -25.35
CA SER A 155 2.86 -12.72 -25.86
C SER A 155 2.99 -12.49 -27.37
N CYS A 156 4.23 -12.48 -27.86
CA CYS A 156 4.55 -12.63 -29.28
C CYS A 156 5.20 -14.01 -29.50
N PRO A 157 4.76 -14.87 -30.43
CA PRO A 157 3.59 -14.68 -31.30
C PRO A 157 2.27 -14.64 -30.50
N LEU A 158 1.26 -14.01 -31.08
CA LEU A 158 -0.07 -13.96 -30.48
C LEU A 158 -0.70 -15.35 -30.53
N GLU A 159 -0.97 -15.92 -29.36
CA GLU A 159 -1.63 -17.21 -29.24
C GLU A 159 -3.08 -16.99 -28.80
N MET A 160 -4.01 -17.26 -29.72
CA MET A 160 -5.44 -17.18 -29.45
C MET A 160 -5.98 -18.53 -28.99
N HIS A 161 -6.80 -18.51 -27.95
CA HIS A 161 -7.64 -19.61 -27.54
C HIS A 161 -9.07 -19.11 -27.48
N LYS A 162 -9.95 -19.68 -28.30
CA LYS A 162 -11.36 -19.29 -28.33
C LYS A 162 -12.10 -19.99 -27.20
N ILE A 163 -12.91 -19.24 -26.45
CA ILE A 163 -13.80 -19.80 -25.43
C ILE A 163 -15.14 -20.09 -26.11
N PRO A 164 -15.54 -21.37 -26.26
CA PRO A 164 -16.79 -21.71 -26.92
C PRO A 164 -17.99 -21.19 -26.14
N VAL A 165 -18.95 -20.57 -26.83
CA VAL A 165 -20.23 -20.16 -26.25
C VAL A 165 -21.29 -21.19 -26.59
N GLU A 166 -22.10 -21.58 -25.61
CA GLU A 166 -23.23 -22.48 -25.87
C GLU A 166 -24.29 -21.81 -26.73
N ARG A 167 -24.95 -22.63 -27.56
CA ARG A 167 -26.05 -22.16 -28.40
C ARG A 167 -27.15 -21.57 -27.51
N CYS A 168 -27.71 -20.43 -27.91
CA CYS A 168 -28.72 -19.70 -27.15
C CYS A 168 -28.22 -19.09 -25.83
N ASP A 169 -26.91 -18.85 -25.67
CA ASP A 169 -26.40 -18.08 -24.53
C ASP A 169 -27.09 -16.71 -24.48
N PRO A 170 -27.68 -16.31 -23.34
CA PRO A 170 -28.55 -15.13 -23.26
C PRO A 170 -27.82 -13.80 -23.51
N ILE A 171 -26.48 -13.79 -23.42
CA ILE A 171 -25.65 -12.59 -23.57
C ILE A 171 -24.90 -12.60 -24.90
N PHE A 172 -24.23 -13.72 -25.21
CA PHE A 172 -23.30 -13.80 -26.32
C PHE A 172 -23.90 -14.45 -27.58
N ASP A 173 -24.93 -15.29 -27.47
CA ASP A 173 -25.59 -15.96 -28.60
C ASP A 173 -27.12 -15.89 -28.49
N LYS A 174 -27.64 -14.68 -28.32
CA LYS A 174 -29.08 -14.45 -28.09
C LYS A 174 -29.97 -14.97 -29.23
N ASP A 175 -29.47 -14.97 -30.46
CA ASP A 175 -30.17 -15.42 -31.66
C ASP A 175 -30.01 -16.93 -31.92
N CYS A 176 -29.39 -17.68 -31.00
CA CYS A 176 -29.24 -19.13 -31.05
C CYS A 176 -28.50 -19.64 -32.31
N GLU A 177 -27.50 -18.92 -32.81
CA GLU A 177 -26.77 -19.31 -34.02
C GLU A 177 -25.81 -20.48 -33.76
N GLY A 178 -25.31 -20.62 -32.52
CA GLY A 178 -24.43 -21.72 -32.11
C GLY A 178 -23.03 -21.68 -32.73
N LYS A 179 -22.55 -20.51 -33.15
CA LYS A 179 -21.22 -20.30 -33.76
C LYS A 179 -20.40 -19.20 -33.07
N THR A 180 -20.84 -18.76 -31.90
CA THR A 180 -20.21 -17.68 -31.16
C THR A 180 -19.05 -18.21 -30.33
N ASP A 181 -17.94 -17.48 -30.36
CA ASP A 181 -16.77 -17.72 -29.52
C ASP A 181 -16.34 -16.40 -28.88
N ILE A 182 -15.93 -16.44 -27.60
CA ILE A 182 -15.28 -15.29 -26.96
C ILE A 182 -13.77 -15.37 -27.26
N PRO A 183 -13.15 -14.33 -27.85
CA PRO A 183 -11.71 -14.32 -28.10
C PRO A 183 -10.95 -14.19 -26.78
N PHE A 184 -9.98 -15.08 -26.55
CA PHE A 184 -9.07 -15.01 -25.41
C PHE A 184 -7.62 -15.19 -25.86
N THR A 185 -6.74 -14.31 -25.40
CA THR A 185 -5.30 -14.35 -25.70
C THR A 185 -4.54 -15.03 -24.57
N ARG A 186 -3.56 -15.87 -24.92
CA ARG A 186 -2.71 -16.49 -23.91
C ARG A 186 -1.70 -15.48 -23.36
N ALA A 187 -1.47 -15.58 -22.06
CA ALA A 187 -0.53 -14.74 -21.34
C ALA A 187 0.92 -14.91 -21.81
N LYS A 188 1.69 -13.83 -21.65
CA LYS A 188 3.13 -13.75 -21.86
C LYS A 188 3.85 -14.73 -20.93
N TYR A 189 4.89 -15.33 -21.47
CA TYR A 189 5.66 -16.37 -20.84
C TYR A 189 7.14 -16.23 -21.17
N ASP A 190 7.98 -16.89 -20.39
CA ASP A 190 9.42 -16.92 -20.60
C ASP A 190 9.76 -17.76 -21.84
N LYS A 191 10.38 -17.13 -22.83
CA LYS A 191 10.76 -17.75 -24.11
C LYS A 191 11.87 -18.79 -23.97
N GLY A 192 12.57 -18.85 -22.84
CA GLY A 192 13.47 -19.96 -22.49
C GLY A 192 12.74 -21.24 -22.06
N THR A 193 11.41 -21.21 -21.92
CA THR A 193 10.58 -22.34 -21.46
C THR A 193 9.52 -22.74 -22.49
N GLY A 194 8.86 -23.88 -22.26
CA GLY A 194 7.81 -24.40 -23.15
C GLY A 194 8.34 -25.21 -24.33
N HIS A 195 9.57 -25.73 -24.23
CA HIS A 195 10.25 -26.47 -25.32
C HIS A 195 10.28 -27.99 -25.11
N GLY A 196 9.85 -28.50 -23.96
CA GLY A 196 9.79 -29.93 -23.68
C GLY A 196 9.31 -30.25 -22.27
N LEU A 197 9.13 -31.54 -21.97
CA LEU A 197 8.55 -32.01 -20.70
C LEU A 197 9.34 -31.59 -19.45
N ASN A 198 10.66 -31.42 -19.58
CA ASN A 198 11.54 -30.96 -18.50
C ASN A 198 11.59 -29.42 -18.36
N SER A 199 10.98 -28.70 -19.30
CA SER A 199 10.89 -27.24 -19.29
C SER A 199 9.52 -26.82 -19.84
N PRO A 200 8.43 -27.12 -19.11
CA PRO A 200 7.11 -26.69 -19.50
C PRO A 200 7.01 -25.16 -19.46
N ARG A 201 5.96 -24.61 -20.07
CA ARG A 201 5.78 -23.17 -20.20
C ARG A 201 5.61 -22.48 -18.84
N GLU A 202 6.35 -21.40 -18.63
CA GLU A 202 6.25 -20.54 -17.44
C GLU A 202 5.81 -19.11 -17.77
N GLN A 203 4.66 -18.69 -17.24
CA GLN A 203 4.20 -17.31 -17.32
C GLN A 203 5.11 -16.39 -16.49
N ILE A 204 5.25 -15.14 -16.93
CA ILE A 204 6.06 -14.13 -16.25
C ILE A 204 5.19 -13.12 -15.53
N ASN A 205 5.76 -12.50 -14.51
CA ASN A 205 5.18 -11.35 -13.83
C ASN A 205 5.79 -10.06 -14.40
N GLU A 206 4.98 -9.18 -14.98
CA GLU A 206 5.42 -7.86 -15.45
C GLU A 206 5.35 -6.78 -14.36
N ARG A 207 5.23 -7.20 -13.10
CA ARG A 207 5.44 -6.37 -11.90
C ARG A 207 6.54 -6.93 -11.02
N THR A 208 6.99 -6.09 -10.10
CA THR A 208 7.72 -6.58 -8.93
C THR A 208 6.78 -7.46 -8.10
N SER A 209 7.31 -8.50 -7.45
CA SER A 209 6.53 -9.30 -6.48
C SER A 209 6.55 -8.68 -5.08
N TRP A 210 7.22 -7.54 -4.95
CA TRP A 210 7.37 -6.78 -3.72
C TRP A 210 6.18 -5.84 -3.51
N ILE A 211 5.91 -5.50 -2.25
CA ILE A 211 5.02 -4.37 -1.92
C ILE A 211 5.94 -3.14 -1.79
N ASP A 212 6.24 -2.49 -2.90
CA ASP A 212 7.22 -1.41 -3.06
C ASP A 212 6.65 -0.13 -3.68
N ALA A 213 5.31 -0.02 -3.62
CA ALA A 213 4.50 1.02 -4.22
C ALA A 213 4.75 1.20 -5.72
N SER A 214 5.14 0.14 -6.44
CA SER A 214 5.28 0.18 -7.91
C SER A 214 3.97 0.51 -8.62
N PHE A 215 2.82 0.30 -7.96
CA PHE A 215 1.52 0.79 -8.41
C PHE A 215 1.47 2.32 -8.57
N LEU A 216 2.15 3.07 -7.69
CA LEU A 216 2.27 4.52 -7.77
C LEU A 216 3.49 4.96 -8.59
N TYR A 217 4.66 4.34 -8.37
CA TYR A 217 5.92 4.84 -8.92
C TYR A 217 6.34 4.23 -10.25
N SER A 218 5.69 3.15 -10.71
CA SER A 218 6.11 2.32 -11.85
C SER A 218 7.31 1.43 -11.51
N THR A 219 7.57 0.48 -12.42
CA THR A 219 8.74 -0.41 -12.38
C THR A 219 9.86 0.05 -13.32
N GLN A 220 9.69 1.21 -13.97
CA GLN A 220 10.62 1.73 -14.99
C GLN A 220 11.10 3.12 -14.59
N GLU A 221 12.42 3.31 -14.43
CA GLU A 221 13.02 4.60 -14.07
C GLU A 221 12.63 5.75 -15.01
N PRO A 222 12.61 5.60 -16.36
CA PRO A 222 12.16 6.67 -17.25
C PRO A 222 10.69 7.09 -17.02
N TRP A 223 9.84 6.14 -16.64
CA TRP A 223 8.45 6.42 -16.29
C TRP A 223 8.39 7.20 -14.97
N VAL A 224 9.14 6.77 -13.94
CA VAL A 224 9.24 7.50 -12.67
C VAL A 224 9.70 8.93 -12.90
N ALA A 225 10.72 9.14 -13.76
CA ALA A 225 11.22 10.46 -14.10
C ALA A 225 10.11 11.34 -14.71
N ALA A 226 9.27 10.80 -15.59
CA ALA A 226 8.12 11.53 -16.15
C ALA A 226 7.03 11.87 -15.11
N LEU A 227 6.99 11.16 -13.98
CA LEU A 227 6.05 11.42 -12.88
C LEU A 227 6.57 12.46 -11.87
N ARG A 228 7.86 12.79 -11.90
CA ARG A 228 8.51 13.69 -10.93
C ARG A 228 8.45 15.14 -11.39
N SER A 229 8.29 16.05 -10.44
CA SER A 229 8.48 17.48 -10.70
C SER A 229 9.96 17.87 -10.73
N PHE A 230 10.81 17.06 -10.07
CA PHE A 230 12.20 17.38 -9.73
C PHE A 230 12.34 18.66 -8.89
N GLU A 231 11.27 19.02 -8.18
CA GLU A 231 11.23 20.11 -7.23
C GLU A 231 10.69 19.63 -5.88
N ASN A 232 11.41 19.94 -4.81
CA ASN A 232 11.02 19.65 -3.42
C ASN A 232 10.72 18.15 -3.14
N GLY A 233 11.24 17.24 -3.96
CA GLY A 233 11.00 15.81 -3.87
C GLY A 233 9.58 15.38 -4.20
N THR A 234 8.83 16.17 -4.96
CA THR A 234 7.40 15.93 -5.24
C THR A 234 7.15 15.20 -6.56
N LEU A 235 5.97 14.58 -6.66
CA LEU A 235 5.41 14.15 -7.94
C LEU A 235 4.78 15.36 -8.66
N LEU A 236 4.92 15.39 -9.98
CA LEU A 236 4.43 16.46 -10.85
C LEU A 236 2.91 16.55 -10.76
N GLU A 237 2.39 17.73 -10.45
CA GLU A 237 0.96 18.02 -10.52
C GLU A 237 0.56 18.48 -11.93
N GLY A 238 -0.63 18.08 -12.34
CA GLY A 238 -1.25 18.52 -13.58
C GLY A 238 -1.97 19.86 -13.44
N PRO A 239 -2.74 20.24 -14.46
CA PRO A 239 -3.53 21.49 -14.44
C PRO A 239 -4.57 21.54 -13.32
N MET A 240 -4.98 20.38 -12.78
CA MET A 240 -5.90 20.28 -11.66
C MET A 240 -5.09 20.07 -10.36
N PRO A 241 -5.18 21.00 -9.38
CA PRO A 241 -4.41 20.91 -8.14
C PRO A 241 -4.66 19.60 -7.39
N GLY A 242 -3.57 18.95 -6.95
CA GLY A 242 -3.63 17.66 -6.25
C GLY A 242 -3.98 16.46 -7.13
N TYR A 243 -3.80 16.57 -8.45
CA TYR A 243 -3.91 15.47 -9.40
C TYR A 243 -2.65 15.42 -10.28
N PRO A 244 -2.23 14.24 -10.76
CA PRO A 244 -1.15 14.13 -11.74
C PRO A 244 -1.55 14.74 -13.08
N PRO A 245 -0.59 15.01 -13.97
CA PRO A 245 -0.89 15.41 -15.33
C PRO A 245 -1.54 14.28 -16.13
N PHE A 246 -2.08 14.67 -17.27
CA PHE A 246 -2.55 13.77 -18.30
C PHE A 246 -1.39 13.17 -19.10
N ASN A 247 -1.66 12.14 -19.89
CA ASN A 247 -0.64 11.35 -20.59
C ASN A 247 -0.09 12.02 -21.87
N ASP A 248 0.26 13.31 -21.77
CA ASP A 248 0.97 14.06 -22.80
C ASP A 248 2.36 13.45 -23.15
N PRO A 249 3.12 12.86 -22.20
CA PRO A 249 4.37 12.17 -22.53
C PRO A 249 4.21 10.83 -23.28
N HIS A 250 2.98 10.40 -23.61
CA HIS A 250 2.68 9.16 -24.33
C HIS A 250 3.26 7.90 -23.69
N ILE A 251 3.22 7.84 -22.36
CA ILE A 251 3.56 6.64 -21.59
C ILE A 251 2.62 5.50 -22.00
N PRO A 252 3.10 4.23 -22.08
CA PRO A 252 2.32 3.09 -22.57
C PRO A 252 1.28 2.61 -21.55
N LEU A 253 0.30 3.46 -21.24
CA LEU A 253 -0.88 3.12 -20.45
C LEU A 253 -1.80 2.19 -21.24
N ILE A 254 -2.48 1.29 -20.53
CA ILE A 254 -3.49 0.42 -21.14
C ILE A 254 -4.76 1.25 -21.38
N ASN A 255 -5.27 1.20 -22.61
CA ASN A 255 -6.38 2.04 -23.05
C ASN A 255 -7.29 1.29 -24.03
N PRO A 256 -8.00 0.24 -23.59
CA PRO A 256 -9.03 -0.39 -24.40
C PRO A 256 -10.21 0.58 -24.61
N PRO A 257 -11.04 0.36 -25.65
CA PRO A 257 -12.27 1.11 -25.86
C PRO A 257 -13.17 1.09 -24.61
N PRO A 258 -13.55 2.26 -24.04
CA PRO A 258 -14.49 2.30 -22.94
C PRO A 258 -15.84 1.67 -23.35
N PRO A 259 -16.43 0.77 -22.55
CA PRO A 259 -17.64 0.05 -22.93
C PRO A 259 -18.82 0.96 -23.27
N GLN A 260 -18.97 2.12 -22.62
CA GLN A 260 -20.06 3.05 -22.91
C GLN A 260 -19.90 3.79 -24.25
N ILE A 261 -18.66 3.97 -24.73
CA ILE A 261 -18.36 4.78 -25.93
C ILE A 261 -18.16 3.88 -27.15
N HIS A 262 -17.82 2.60 -26.95
CA HIS A 262 -17.62 1.60 -28.02
C HIS A 262 -16.61 2.01 -29.10
N ARG A 263 -15.62 2.85 -28.76
CA ARG A 263 -14.54 3.25 -29.65
C ARG A 263 -13.25 3.48 -28.89
N LEU A 264 -12.12 3.31 -29.58
CA LEU A 264 -10.81 3.67 -29.02
C LEU A 264 -10.75 5.18 -28.81
N MET A 265 -10.40 5.61 -27.60
CA MET A 265 -10.25 7.00 -27.22
C MET A 265 -8.76 7.38 -27.18
N ASN A 266 -8.43 8.66 -27.32
CA ASN A 266 -7.04 9.12 -27.21
C ASN A 266 -6.48 8.78 -25.80
N PRO A 267 -5.34 8.06 -25.68
CA PRO A 267 -4.73 7.73 -24.38
C PRO A 267 -4.24 8.96 -23.60
N GLU A 268 -4.02 10.10 -24.25
CA GLU A 268 -3.62 11.36 -23.59
C GLU A 268 -4.62 11.76 -22.50
N ARG A 269 -5.91 11.40 -22.62
CA ARG A 269 -6.92 11.70 -21.60
C ARG A 269 -6.63 11.09 -20.23
N LEU A 270 -5.83 10.02 -20.16
CA LEU A 270 -5.62 9.23 -18.95
C LEU A 270 -4.64 9.95 -18.00
N PHE A 271 -4.83 9.79 -16.70
CA PHE A 271 -3.86 10.27 -15.71
C PHE A 271 -2.60 9.42 -15.74
N ILE A 272 -1.43 10.05 -15.60
CA ILE A 272 -0.17 9.32 -15.46
C ILE A 272 0.12 8.98 -13.99
N LEU A 273 0.26 7.69 -13.73
CA LEU A 273 0.71 7.12 -12.46
C LEU A 273 1.53 5.85 -12.79
N GLY A 274 1.96 5.08 -11.79
CA GLY A 274 2.91 3.98 -11.96
C GLY A 274 2.40 2.72 -12.69
N ASP A 275 1.13 2.35 -12.49
CA ASP A 275 0.54 1.18 -13.13
C ASP A 275 -0.20 1.53 -14.44
N PRO A 276 0.15 0.95 -15.61
CA PRO A 276 -0.61 1.04 -16.86
C PRO A 276 -2.12 0.81 -16.77
N ARG A 277 -2.61 0.06 -15.78
CA ARG A 277 -4.02 -0.31 -15.58
C ARG A 277 -4.73 0.61 -14.59
N ILE A 278 -4.06 1.59 -13.99
CA ILE A 278 -4.61 2.40 -12.89
C ILE A 278 -5.89 3.16 -13.25
N ASN A 279 -6.08 3.47 -14.53
CA ASN A 279 -7.27 4.17 -15.05
C ASN A 279 -8.44 3.22 -15.41
N GLU A 280 -8.35 1.94 -15.06
CA GLU A 280 -9.32 0.91 -15.43
C GLU A 280 -10.72 1.17 -14.85
N ASN A 281 -10.83 1.65 -13.61
CA ASN A 281 -12.11 2.01 -13.02
C ASN A 281 -11.96 3.14 -11.98
N PRO A 282 -13.04 3.89 -11.68
CA PRO A 282 -12.98 5.03 -10.76
C PRO A 282 -12.46 4.68 -9.35
N GLY A 283 -12.87 3.53 -8.80
CA GLY A 283 -12.46 3.10 -7.46
C GLY A 283 -10.96 2.85 -7.36
N LEU A 284 -10.37 2.15 -8.33
CA LEU A 284 -8.94 1.92 -8.43
C LEU A 284 -8.15 3.24 -8.60
N LEU A 285 -8.60 4.09 -9.52
CA LEU A 285 -7.95 5.37 -9.79
C LEU A 285 -7.96 6.27 -8.55
N SER A 286 -9.06 6.29 -7.78
CA SER A 286 -9.13 7.04 -6.52
C SER A 286 -8.02 6.66 -5.54
N PHE A 287 -7.68 5.38 -5.39
CA PHE A 287 -6.56 4.97 -4.53
C PHE A 287 -5.21 5.44 -5.06
N GLY A 288 -4.99 5.35 -6.38
CA GLY A 288 -3.79 5.89 -7.01
C GLY A 288 -3.58 7.36 -6.70
N LEU A 289 -4.66 8.15 -6.77
CA LEU A 289 -4.66 9.58 -6.49
C LEU A 289 -4.50 9.90 -5.00
N ILE A 290 -5.04 9.07 -4.10
CA ILE A 290 -4.78 9.17 -2.65
C ILE A 290 -3.29 8.97 -2.37
N LEU A 291 -2.66 7.95 -2.95
CA LEU A 291 -1.23 7.68 -2.77
C LEU A 291 -0.36 8.77 -3.39
N PHE A 292 -0.73 9.31 -4.55
CA PHE A 292 -0.09 10.46 -5.18
C PHE A 292 -0.07 11.68 -4.25
N ARG A 293 -1.23 12.06 -3.71
CA ARG A 293 -1.34 13.17 -2.76
C ARG A 293 -0.55 12.89 -1.48
N TRP A 294 -0.59 11.65 -1.00
CA TRP A 294 0.15 11.24 0.20
C TRP A 294 1.66 11.39 0.02
N HIS A 295 2.20 11.03 -1.15
CA HIS A 295 3.61 11.27 -1.48
C HIS A 295 3.96 12.76 -1.38
N ASN A 296 3.20 13.63 -2.07
CA ASN A 296 3.47 15.08 -2.05
C ASN A 296 3.37 15.66 -0.63
N ILE A 297 2.41 15.19 0.18
CA ILE A 297 2.32 15.56 1.60
C ILE A 297 3.57 15.12 2.37
N GLN A 298 4.08 13.90 2.16
CA GLN A 298 5.30 13.43 2.83
C GLN A 298 6.53 14.23 2.38
N ALA A 299 6.69 14.49 1.08
CA ALA A 299 7.81 15.27 0.55
C ALA A 299 7.86 16.67 1.16
N LEU A 300 6.71 17.37 1.23
CA LEU A 300 6.63 18.69 1.86
C LEU A 300 6.91 18.65 3.36
N ARG A 301 6.45 17.62 4.08
CA ARG A 301 6.78 17.44 5.51
C ARG A 301 8.27 17.23 5.72
N LEU A 302 8.89 16.39 4.90
CA LEU A 302 10.33 16.13 4.94
C LEU A 302 11.12 17.39 4.61
N GLN A 303 10.68 18.20 3.65
CA GLN A 303 11.33 19.47 3.33
C GLN A 303 11.28 20.44 4.51
N GLN A 304 10.19 20.48 5.26
CA GLN A 304 10.07 21.32 6.47
C GLN A 304 10.96 20.82 7.61
N GLU A 305 11.11 19.50 7.76
CA GLU A 305 11.93 18.89 8.82
C GLU A 305 13.43 18.91 8.48
N PHE A 306 13.78 18.75 7.20
CA PHE A 306 15.14 18.69 6.66
C PHE A 306 15.33 19.65 5.47
N PRO A 307 15.40 20.98 5.72
CA PRO A 307 15.48 21.98 4.65
C PRO A 307 16.73 21.88 3.77
N GLU A 308 17.78 21.20 4.25
CA GLU A 308 19.05 21.00 3.55
C GLU A 308 19.08 19.80 2.59
N TRP A 309 18.04 18.97 2.58
CA TRP A 309 17.95 17.81 1.69
C TRP A 309 17.73 18.25 0.23
N THR A 310 18.38 17.54 -0.67
CA THR A 310 18.19 17.69 -2.12
C THR A 310 16.83 17.14 -2.57
N ASP A 311 16.38 17.51 -3.78
CA ASP A 311 15.16 16.95 -4.39
C ASP A 311 15.14 15.41 -4.36
N GLU A 312 16.26 14.77 -4.72
CA GLU A 312 16.38 13.32 -4.74
C GLU A 312 16.21 12.70 -3.35
N GLU A 313 16.78 13.33 -2.32
CA GLU A 313 16.70 12.84 -0.95
C GLU A 313 15.30 12.98 -0.38
N LEU A 314 14.63 14.10 -0.68
CA LEU A 314 13.24 14.32 -0.34
C LEU A 314 12.33 13.31 -1.05
N PHE A 315 12.53 13.09 -2.35
CA PHE A 315 11.75 12.14 -3.15
C PHE A 315 11.90 10.71 -2.62
N GLN A 316 13.14 10.25 -2.40
CA GLN A 316 13.39 8.90 -1.88
C GLN A 316 12.92 8.75 -0.43
N GLY A 317 13.05 9.79 0.39
CA GLY A 317 12.50 9.82 1.74
C GLY A 317 10.97 9.69 1.75
N ALA A 318 10.28 10.47 0.91
CA ALA A 318 8.83 10.42 0.77
C ALA A 318 8.38 9.06 0.20
N ARG A 319 9.07 8.56 -0.83
CA ARG A 319 8.83 7.22 -1.39
C ARG A 319 8.96 6.13 -0.33
N ARG A 320 10.01 6.13 0.48
CA ARG A 320 10.22 5.18 1.58
C ARG A 320 9.06 5.21 2.59
N LEU A 321 8.59 6.40 2.96
CA LEU A 321 7.45 6.55 3.87
C LEU A 321 6.15 6.02 3.27
N VAL A 322 5.89 6.29 1.99
CA VAL A 322 4.71 5.77 1.28
C VAL A 322 4.75 4.25 1.19
N ILE A 323 5.90 3.67 0.85
CA ILE A 323 6.12 2.21 0.80
C ILE A 323 5.85 1.59 2.17
N ALA A 324 6.46 2.13 3.23
CA ALA A 324 6.26 1.63 4.59
C ALA A 324 4.79 1.73 5.03
N THR A 325 4.12 2.83 4.67
CA THR A 325 2.68 3.01 4.94
C THR A 325 1.87 1.93 4.22
N LEU A 326 2.13 1.70 2.93
CA LEU A 326 1.42 0.71 2.14
C LEU A 326 1.65 -0.71 2.68
N GLN A 327 2.90 -1.10 2.97
CA GLN A 327 3.24 -2.38 3.58
C GLN A 327 2.53 -2.58 4.92
N SER A 328 2.50 -1.56 5.77
CA SER A 328 1.81 -1.62 7.06
C SER A 328 0.31 -1.83 6.91
N ILE A 329 -0.34 -1.08 6.02
CA ILE A 329 -1.78 -1.23 5.73
C ILE A 329 -2.05 -2.65 5.19
N VAL A 330 -1.24 -3.11 4.25
CA VAL A 330 -1.43 -4.43 3.62
C VAL A 330 -1.29 -5.56 4.65
N LEU A 331 -0.24 -5.56 5.46
CA LEU A 331 0.05 -6.67 6.38
C LEU A 331 -0.78 -6.63 7.67
N TYR A 332 -1.05 -5.44 8.21
CA TYR A 332 -1.60 -5.32 9.56
C TYR A 332 -3.04 -4.82 9.63
N GLU A 333 -3.61 -4.38 8.51
CA GLU A 333 -5.02 -3.98 8.43
C GLU A 333 -5.79 -4.79 7.40
N PHE A 334 -5.26 -4.91 6.19
CA PHE A 334 -5.91 -5.63 5.10
C PHE A 334 -5.85 -7.15 5.26
N LEU A 335 -4.66 -7.73 5.48
CA LEU A 335 -4.48 -9.18 5.53
C LEU A 335 -5.28 -9.87 6.64
N PRO A 336 -5.36 -9.34 7.89
CA PRO A 336 -6.24 -9.92 8.92
C PRO A 336 -7.71 -9.93 8.49
N VAL A 337 -8.17 -8.83 7.88
CA VAL A 337 -9.53 -8.73 7.35
C VAL A 337 -9.72 -9.69 6.18
N LEU A 338 -8.75 -9.90 5.30
CA LEU A 338 -8.86 -10.90 4.23
C LEU A 338 -9.02 -12.31 4.81
N LEU A 339 -8.15 -12.69 5.75
CA LEU A 339 -8.08 -14.04 6.33
C LEU A 339 -9.15 -14.32 7.39
N SER A 340 -9.90 -13.31 7.84
CA SER A 340 -10.87 -13.44 8.94
C SER A 340 -10.24 -13.76 10.29
N ILE A 341 -9.03 -13.25 10.52
CA ILE A 341 -8.29 -13.40 11.76
C ILE A 341 -8.14 -12.05 12.45
N SER A 342 -7.86 -12.08 13.76
CA SER A 342 -7.48 -10.90 14.52
C SER A 342 -6.06 -10.43 14.13
N LYS A 343 -5.74 -9.17 14.44
CA LYS A 343 -4.41 -8.62 14.16
C LYS A 343 -3.33 -9.32 15.00
N GLU A 344 -3.71 -9.77 16.18
CA GLU A 344 -2.86 -10.48 17.14
C GLU A 344 -2.47 -11.89 16.67
N GLU A 345 -3.21 -12.45 15.72
CA GLU A 345 -2.91 -13.74 15.08
C GLU A 345 -1.89 -13.62 13.95
N ILE A 346 -1.58 -12.40 13.48
CA ILE A 346 -0.47 -12.19 12.54
C ILE A 346 0.84 -12.44 13.28
N PRO A 347 1.67 -13.42 12.84
CA PRO A 347 2.94 -13.70 13.49
C PRO A 347 3.83 -12.45 13.55
N GLU A 348 4.48 -12.23 14.69
CA GLU A 348 5.43 -11.15 14.84
C GLU A 348 6.60 -11.32 13.85
N TYR A 349 6.97 -10.23 13.19
CA TYR A 349 8.05 -10.24 12.21
C TYR A 349 9.40 -10.57 12.85
N GLN A 350 9.97 -11.72 12.48
CA GLN A 350 11.24 -12.23 13.04
C GLN A 350 12.49 -11.69 12.32
N GLY A 351 12.33 -10.71 11.43
CA GLY A 351 13.41 -10.16 10.61
C GLY A 351 13.46 -10.75 9.19
N TYR A 352 14.36 -10.20 8.38
CA TYR A 352 14.50 -10.58 6.97
C TYR A 352 15.10 -11.98 6.85
N ASN A 353 14.40 -12.87 6.15
CA ASN A 353 14.91 -14.20 5.82
C ASN A 353 15.32 -14.26 4.33
N PRO A 354 16.62 -14.32 4.01
CA PRO A 354 17.10 -14.32 2.63
C PRO A 354 16.79 -15.61 1.87
N HIS A 355 16.32 -16.66 2.53
CA HIS A 355 16.05 -17.97 1.92
C HIS A 355 14.60 -18.15 1.45
N VAL A 356 13.72 -17.18 1.73
CA VAL A 356 12.31 -17.25 1.32
C VAL A 356 12.16 -16.68 -0.09
N PRO A 357 11.69 -17.46 -1.08
CA PRO A 357 11.42 -16.95 -2.42
C PRO A 357 10.21 -16.00 -2.37
N PRO A 358 10.32 -14.76 -2.89
CA PRO A 358 9.25 -13.76 -2.85
C PRO A 358 8.28 -13.86 -4.05
N GLY A 359 8.52 -14.79 -4.98
CA GLY A 359 7.79 -14.85 -6.25
C GLY A 359 6.32 -15.21 -6.06
N ILE A 360 5.46 -14.54 -6.82
CA ILE A 360 4.02 -14.86 -6.85
C ILE A 360 3.81 -16.23 -7.50
N SER A 361 3.04 -17.11 -6.85
CA SER A 361 2.74 -18.42 -7.43
C SER A 361 1.62 -18.35 -8.49
N HIS A 362 1.62 -19.31 -9.42
CA HIS A 362 0.53 -19.45 -10.40
C HIS A 362 -0.83 -19.59 -9.72
N SER A 363 -0.92 -20.43 -8.68
CA SER A 363 -2.16 -20.69 -7.94
C SER A 363 -2.69 -19.42 -7.27
N PHE A 364 -1.80 -18.59 -6.72
CA PHE A 364 -2.15 -17.31 -6.15
C PHE A 364 -2.66 -16.34 -7.22
N ALA A 365 -1.94 -16.19 -8.33
CA ALA A 365 -2.24 -15.23 -9.39
C ALA A 365 -3.53 -15.53 -10.16
N THR A 366 -3.84 -16.81 -10.38
CA THR A 366 -4.99 -17.23 -11.19
C THR A 366 -6.22 -17.55 -10.37
N THR A 367 -6.07 -17.90 -9.10
CA THR A 367 -7.17 -18.44 -8.30
C THR A 367 -7.33 -17.71 -6.97
N ALA A 368 -6.36 -17.80 -6.05
CA ALA A 368 -6.56 -17.30 -4.69
C ALA A 368 -6.85 -15.79 -4.65
N PHE A 369 -6.04 -14.99 -5.36
CA PHE A 369 -6.18 -13.54 -5.37
C PHE A 369 -7.13 -13.03 -6.47
N ARG A 370 -7.98 -13.91 -7.00
CA ARG A 370 -9.18 -13.54 -7.79
C ARG A 370 -10.45 -13.48 -6.94
N PHE A 371 -10.38 -13.93 -5.68
CA PHE A 371 -11.46 -13.78 -4.70
C PHE A 371 -12.10 -12.37 -4.71
N PRO A 372 -11.34 -11.25 -4.77
CA PRO A 372 -11.95 -9.91 -4.74
C PRO A 372 -12.95 -9.63 -5.86
N HIS A 373 -12.89 -10.33 -7.00
CA HIS A 373 -13.90 -10.20 -8.06
C HIS A 373 -15.31 -10.55 -7.57
N THR A 374 -15.46 -11.38 -6.54
CA THR A 374 -16.78 -11.68 -5.93
C THR A 374 -17.33 -10.54 -5.07
N LEU A 375 -16.53 -9.52 -4.78
CA LEU A 375 -16.89 -8.39 -3.91
C LEU A 375 -17.14 -7.10 -4.70
N VAL A 376 -16.90 -7.09 -6.02
CA VAL A 376 -17.07 -5.91 -6.86
C VAL A 376 -18.56 -5.57 -6.98
N PRO A 377 -19.00 -4.39 -6.52
CA PRO A 377 -20.41 -4.03 -6.57
C PRO A 377 -20.84 -3.63 -7.98
N PRO A 378 -22.15 -3.71 -8.30
CA PRO A 378 -22.68 -3.27 -9.59
C PRO A 378 -22.58 -1.75 -9.80
N ALA A 379 -22.49 -0.98 -8.71
CA ALA A 379 -22.42 0.47 -8.73
C ALA A 379 -21.65 1.04 -7.52
N LEU A 380 -21.12 2.26 -7.66
CA LEU A 380 -20.46 3.03 -6.60
C LEU A 380 -21.40 4.14 -6.13
N LEU A 381 -21.58 4.33 -4.84
CA LEU A 381 -22.28 5.50 -4.32
C LEU A 381 -21.26 6.64 -4.26
N LEU A 382 -21.78 7.84 -4.10
CA LEU A 382 -20.99 9.06 -4.02
C LEU A 382 -21.38 9.75 -2.73
N ARG A 383 -20.45 9.94 -1.80
CA ARG A 383 -20.74 10.56 -0.51
C ARG A 383 -20.34 12.02 -0.51
N LYS A 384 -21.28 12.92 -0.19
CA LYS A 384 -21.02 14.37 -0.18
C LYS A 384 -20.00 14.76 0.88
N ARG A 385 -19.18 15.76 0.56
CA ARG A 385 -18.22 16.38 1.49
C ARG A 385 -18.87 17.49 2.34
N ASN A 386 -19.99 17.20 3.00
CA ASN A 386 -20.70 18.17 3.84
C ASN A 386 -20.80 17.76 5.32
N GLY A 387 -20.17 16.64 5.72
CA GLY A 387 -20.20 16.13 7.09
C GLY A 387 -21.51 15.44 7.49
N ASN A 388 -22.60 15.61 6.72
CA ASN A 388 -23.95 15.15 7.08
C ASN A 388 -24.28 13.71 6.64
N CYS A 389 -23.28 12.90 6.28
CA CYS A 389 -23.46 11.51 5.81
C CYS A 389 -24.47 11.37 4.65
N GLU A 390 -24.51 12.35 3.75
CA GLU A 390 -25.44 12.36 2.62
C GLU A 390 -24.81 11.75 1.36
N PHE A 391 -25.63 11.08 0.56
CA PHE A 391 -25.24 10.59 -0.76
C PHE A 391 -25.63 11.58 -1.87
N ARG A 392 -24.73 11.74 -2.85
CA ARG A 392 -24.94 12.48 -4.09
C ARG A 392 -25.50 11.52 -5.15
N LYS A 393 -26.49 11.99 -5.90
CA LYS A 393 -26.94 11.32 -7.13
C LYS A 393 -25.93 11.61 -8.24
N GLU A 394 -25.74 10.64 -9.13
CA GLU A 394 -24.94 10.87 -10.33
C GLU A 394 -25.69 11.85 -11.28
N VAL A 395 -24.99 12.38 -12.29
CA VAL A 395 -25.46 13.44 -13.21
C VAL A 395 -26.78 13.10 -13.92
N GLY A 396 -27.02 11.84 -14.27
CA GLY A 396 -28.28 11.32 -14.82
C GLY A 396 -29.42 11.12 -13.80
N GLY A 397 -29.22 11.48 -12.53
CA GLY A 397 -30.21 11.41 -11.46
C GLY A 397 -30.34 10.03 -10.79
N PHE A 398 -29.50 9.06 -11.15
CA PHE A 398 -29.45 7.75 -10.50
C PHE A 398 -28.78 7.84 -9.12
N PRO A 399 -29.13 6.96 -8.18
CA PRO A 399 -28.60 7.02 -6.82
C PRO A 399 -27.10 6.67 -6.73
N ALA A 400 -26.54 5.98 -7.73
CA ALA A 400 -25.18 5.47 -7.72
C ALA A 400 -24.61 5.42 -9.16
N LEU A 401 -23.29 5.46 -9.28
CA LEU A 401 -22.54 5.33 -10.52
C LEU A 401 -22.42 3.86 -10.95
N ARG A 402 -23.05 3.49 -12.07
CA ARG A 402 -23.04 2.11 -12.59
C ARG A 402 -21.63 1.69 -13.04
N LEU A 403 -21.06 0.65 -12.44
CA LEU A 403 -19.66 0.29 -12.70
C LEU A 403 -19.41 -0.16 -14.15
N CYS A 404 -20.31 -0.97 -14.72
CA CYS A 404 -20.14 -1.51 -16.09
C CYS A 404 -20.05 -0.44 -17.19
N GLN A 405 -20.56 0.77 -16.96
CA GLN A 405 -20.50 1.89 -17.91
C GLN A 405 -19.21 2.71 -17.77
N ASN A 406 -18.48 2.56 -16.67
CA ASN A 406 -17.38 3.45 -16.29
C ASN A 406 -16.00 2.80 -16.35
N TRP A 407 -15.89 1.57 -16.84
CA TRP A 407 -14.60 0.94 -17.11
C TRP A 407 -13.85 1.72 -18.19
N TRP A 408 -12.58 1.98 -17.93
CA TRP A 408 -11.65 2.75 -18.76
C TRP A 408 -12.10 4.19 -19.05
N ASN A 409 -13.04 4.72 -18.27
CA ASN A 409 -13.42 6.14 -18.30
C ASN A 409 -13.30 6.81 -16.91
N ALA A 410 -12.43 6.26 -16.05
CA ALA A 410 -12.30 6.66 -14.66
C ALA A 410 -11.91 8.12 -14.44
N GLN A 411 -11.08 8.67 -15.33
CA GLN A 411 -10.55 10.03 -15.24
C GLN A 411 -11.66 11.10 -15.34
N ASP A 412 -12.67 10.88 -16.17
CA ASP A 412 -13.79 11.83 -16.32
C ASP A 412 -14.68 11.79 -15.07
N ILE A 413 -14.91 10.59 -14.53
CA ILE A 413 -15.69 10.38 -13.32
C ILE A 413 -15.02 11.03 -12.11
N VAL A 414 -13.72 10.82 -11.94
CA VAL A 414 -12.98 11.41 -10.83
C VAL A 414 -12.96 12.94 -10.94
N ARG A 415 -12.94 13.51 -12.14
CA ARG A 415 -13.03 14.97 -12.33
C ARG A 415 -14.41 15.52 -11.98
N GLU A 416 -15.47 14.78 -12.24
CA GLU A 416 -16.85 15.18 -11.97
C GLU A 416 -17.25 15.06 -10.48
N TYR A 417 -16.81 13.98 -9.82
CA TYR A 417 -17.24 13.65 -8.45
C TYR A 417 -16.12 13.78 -7.41
N SER A 418 -14.90 14.11 -7.81
CA SER A 418 -13.71 14.13 -6.95
C SER A 418 -13.33 12.77 -6.32
N VAL A 419 -12.06 12.63 -5.97
CA VAL A 419 -11.55 11.48 -5.21
C VAL A 419 -12.24 11.35 -3.85
N ASP A 420 -12.61 12.47 -3.22
CA ASP A 420 -13.18 12.48 -1.89
C ASP A 420 -14.58 11.86 -1.90
N GLU A 421 -15.47 12.25 -2.83
CA GLU A 421 -16.84 11.71 -2.82
C GLU A 421 -16.88 10.21 -3.15
N ILE A 422 -15.97 9.75 -4.02
CA ILE A 422 -15.80 8.34 -4.35
C ILE A 422 -15.17 7.60 -3.17
N GLY A 423 -14.08 8.12 -2.60
CA GLY A 423 -13.33 7.51 -1.50
C GLY A 423 -14.11 7.44 -0.19
N TYR A 424 -14.86 8.48 0.16
CA TYR A 424 -15.71 8.49 1.36
C TYR A 424 -16.88 7.50 1.27
N ASP A 425 -17.36 7.17 0.07
CA ASP A 425 -18.32 6.08 -0.11
C ASP A 425 -17.68 4.70 0.10
N THR A 426 -16.45 4.50 -0.36
CA THR A 426 -15.81 3.19 -0.19
C THR A 426 -15.71 2.76 1.30
N SER A 427 -15.70 3.71 2.25
CA SER A 427 -15.77 3.45 3.70
C SER A 427 -17.16 3.02 4.23
N ALA A 428 -18.22 3.15 3.43
CA ALA A 428 -19.57 2.75 3.78
C ALA A 428 -19.79 1.23 3.56
N ARG A 429 -20.70 0.65 4.35
CA ARG A 429 -21.07 -0.77 4.26
C ARG A 429 -21.94 -1.01 3.03
N TRP A 430 -21.70 -2.11 2.32
CA TRP A 430 -22.38 -2.37 1.05
C TRP A 430 -23.02 -3.74 0.91
N LYS A 431 -24.02 -3.76 0.04
CA LYS A 431 -24.68 -4.93 -0.55
C LYS A 431 -24.04 -5.19 -1.92
N ALA A 432 -23.29 -6.29 -2.08
CA ALA A 432 -22.52 -6.60 -3.29
C ALA A 432 -23.41 -7.09 -4.42
#